data_AF-A0A8H5FQM4-F1
#
_entry.id   AF-A0A8H5FQM4-F1
#
_cell.length_a   1.000
_cell.length_b   1.000
_cell.length_c   1.000
_cell.angle_alpha   90.00
_cell.angle_beta   90.00
_cell.angle_gamma   90.00
#
_symmetry.space_group_name_H-M   'P 1'
#
loop_
_entity.id
_entity.type
_entity.pdbx_description
1 polymer ?
#
loop_
_entity_poly.entity_id
_entity_poly.type
_entity_poly.pdbx_seq_one_letter_code
_entity_poly.pdbx_strand_id
1 'polypeptide(L)'
;MTRILVENPERHIGGFAPPTPSLVATLTRPQNGDNLNISVASREDGTPQLSSFAPKSLGISASVGGSESATDLIKELHSILKNLPTEQPPGSEDIYALDTSIAWQSEDLEWCNGGPAGVSGFPGSSSVQASKEEKDQFKRAVEIVDTLIGEAK
;
A
#
# COMPACT_ATOMS: atom_id res chain seq x y z
N MET A 1 54.50 -2.27 -22.38
CA MET A 1 54.42 -1.53 -21.10
C MET A 1 53.24 -0.58 -21.18
N THR A 2 52.60 -0.34 -20.03
CA THR A 2 51.53 0.65 -19.79
C THR A 2 50.08 0.19 -20.04
N ARG A 3 49.51 -0.38 -18.96
CA ARG A 3 48.08 -0.35 -18.61
C ARG A 3 47.60 1.10 -18.54
N ILE A 4 46.40 1.36 -19.04
CA ILE A 4 45.51 2.39 -18.48
C ILE A 4 44.16 1.71 -18.23
N LEU A 5 43.88 1.44 -16.95
CA LEU A 5 42.54 1.22 -16.45
C LEU A 5 41.82 2.57 -16.54
N VAL A 6 40.83 2.68 -17.42
CA VAL A 6 39.80 3.69 -17.26
C VAL A 6 38.60 2.95 -16.70
N GLU A 7 38.48 3.02 -15.38
CA GLU A 7 37.24 2.75 -14.66
C GLU A 7 36.12 3.52 -15.35
N ASN A 8 35.12 2.79 -15.86
CA ASN A 8 33.92 3.41 -16.38
C ASN A 8 33.05 3.75 -15.16
N PRO A 9 32.89 5.03 -14.78
CA PRO A 9 32.03 5.36 -13.66
C PRO A 9 30.61 4.99 -14.04
N GLU A 10 29.98 4.14 -13.23
CA GLU A 10 28.55 3.85 -13.30
C GLU A 10 27.78 5.16 -13.39
N ARG A 11 27.30 5.47 -14.59
CA ARG A 11 26.37 6.56 -14.82
C ARG A 11 25.10 6.23 -14.05
N HIS A 12 24.96 6.80 -12.86
CA HIS A 12 23.66 7.02 -12.25
C HIS A 12 22.91 7.99 -13.14
N ILE A 13 22.23 7.47 -14.16
CA ILE A 13 21.20 8.24 -14.86
C ILE A 13 20.14 8.49 -13.81
N GLY A 14 20.08 9.73 -13.34
CA GLY A 14 18.91 10.27 -12.69
C GLY A 14 17.71 10.13 -13.63
N GLY A 15 17.02 9.01 -13.53
CA GLY A 15 15.64 8.89 -13.94
C GLY A 15 14.84 9.15 -12.69
N PHE A 16 14.01 10.19 -12.69
CA PHE A 16 12.95 10.38 -11.72
C PHE A 16 12.31 9.02 -11.42
N ALA A 17 12.57 8.43 -10.25
CA ALA A 17 11.68 7.42 -9.73
C ALA A 17 10.37 8.18 -9.46
N PRO A 18 9.30 7.94 -10.24
CA PRO A 18 8.04 8.60 -9.96
C PRO A 18 7.61 8.20 -8.54
N PRO A 19 6.87 9.05 -7.80
CA PRO A 19 6.30 8.68 -6.52
C PRO A 19 5.18 7.68 -6.81
N THR A 20 5.59 6.43 -7.03
CA THR A 20 4.73 5.30 -7.34
C THR A 20 4.99 4.27 -6.27
N PRO A 21 3.97 3.89 -5.49
CA PRO A 21 4.17 3.15 -4.27
C PRO A 21 4.81 1.78 -4.55
N SER A 22 5.69 1.39 -3.65
CA SER A 22 6.39 0.10 -3.66
C SER A 22 5.44 -1.06 -3.37
N LEU A 23 4.30 -0.78 -2.72
CA LEU A 23 3.26 -1.74 -2.36
C LEU A 23 1.87 -1.22 -2.72
N VAL A 24 1.09 -2.03 -3.44
CA VAL A 24 -0.33 -1.83 -3.70
C VAL A 24 -1.09 -3.01 -3.13
N ALA A 25 -1.89 -2.76 -2.09
CA ALA A 25 -2.73 -3.77 -1.45
C ALA A 25 -4.21 -3.42 -1.63
N THR A 26 -5.00 -4.36 -2.11
CA THR A 26 -6.45 -4.28 -2.22
C THR A 26 -7.08 -5.31 -1.32
N LEU A 27 -7.88 -4.87 -0.36
CA LEU A 27 -8.58 -5.70 0.60
C LEU A 27 -10.08 -5.54 0.42
N THR A 28 -10.76 -6.65 0.16
CA THR A 28 -12.21 -6.69 -0.01
C THR A 28 -12.82 -7.63 1.01
N ARG A 29 -13.68 -7.10 1.86
CA ARG A 29 -14.49 -7.87 2.80
C ARG A 29 -15.90 -8.07 2.23
N PRO A 30 -16.21 -9.25 1.66
CA PRO A 30 -17.55 -9.55 1.17
C PRO A 30 -18.59 -9.53 2.28
N GLN A 31 -19.80 -9.07 1.94
CA GLN A 31 -20.94 -9.07 2.85
C GLN A 31 -21.28 -10.52 3.24
N ASN A 32 -21.36 -10.78 4.55
CA ASN A 32 -21.59 -12.12 5.12
C ASN A 32 -20.57 -13.19 4.71
N GLY A 33 -19.37 -12.81 4.24
CA GLY A 33 -18.32 -13.77 3.93
C GLY A 33 -17.43 -14.07 5.12
N ASP A 34 -17.01 -15.33 5.24
CA ASP A 34 -16.08 -15.79 6.28
C ASP A 34 -14.60 -15.52 5.93
N ASN A 35 -14.35 -14.95 4.74
CA ASN A 35 -13.01 -14.70 4.23
C ASN A 35 -12.82 -13.23 3.86
N LEU A 36 -11.61 -12.74 4.11
CA LEU A 36 -11.08 -11.50 3.57
C LEU A 36 -10.31 -11.82 2.29
N ASN A 37 -10.70 -11.17 1.19
CA ASN A 37 -9.98 -11.29 -0.08
C ASN A 37 -8.90 -10.21 -0.12
N ILE A 38 -7.66 -10.61 -0.36
CA ILE A 38 -6.51 -9.71 -0.41
C ILE A 38 -5.85 -9.88 -1.78
N SER A 39 -5.57 -8.79 -2.46
CA SER A 39 -4.80 -8.78 -3.69
C SER A 39 -3.63 -7.83 -3.50
N VAL A 40 -2.41 -8.32 -3.68
CA VAL A 40 -1.21 -7.53 -3.44
C VAL A 40 -0.30 -7.57 -4.66
N ALA A 41 0.26 -6.42 -5.00
CA ALA A 41 1.34 -6.27 -5.95
C ALA A 41 2.42 -5.37 -5.34
N SER A 42 3.69 -5.73 -5.53
CA SER A 42 4.83 -4.91 -5.12
C SER A 42 5.70 -4.58 -6.33
N ARG A 43 6.46 -3.49 -6.25
CA ARG A 43 7.49 -3.15 -7.25
C ARG A 43 8.85 -3.61 -6.73
N GLU A 44 9.64 -4.24 -7.60
CA GLU A 44 11.06 -4.47 -7.29
C GLU A 44 11.82 -3.15 -7.44
N ASP A 45 12.74 -2.88 -6.49
CA ASP A 45 13.56 -1.67 -6.49
C ASP A 45 14.24 -1.44 -7.84
N GLY A 46 14.09 -0.24 -8.38
CA GLY A 46 14.65 0.14 -9.67
C GLY A 46 13.82 -0.26 -10.90
N THR A 47 12.66 -0.89 -10.71
CA THR A 47 11.72 -1.19 -11.81
C THR A 47 10.41 -0.39 -11.66
N PRO A 48 9.87 0.18 -12.75
CA PRO A 48 8.56 0.86 -12.70
C PRO A 48 7.38 -0.13 -12.66
N GLN A 49 7.67 -1.43 -12.79
CA GLN A 49 6.68 -2.48 -13.00
C GLN A 49 6.17 -3.05 -11.67
N LEU A 50 4.86 -3.00 -11.50
CA LEU A 50 4.18 -3.78 -10.47
C LEU A 50 4.27 -5.26 -10.83
N SER A 51 4.54 -6.09 -9.81
CA SER A 51 4.40 -7.54 -9.94
C SER A 51 2.96 -7.90 -10.33
N SER A 52 2.76 -9.14 -10.79
CA SER A 52 1.40 -9.66 -10.92
C SER A 52 0.70 -9.62 -9.57
N PHE A 53 -0.53 -9.11 -9.56
CA PHE A 53 -1.39 -9.17 -8.38
C PHE A 53 -1.60 -10.63 -7.98
N ALA A 54 -1.15 -11.00 -6.78
CA ALA A 54 -1.36 -12.33 -6.21
C ALA A 54 -2.62 -12.32 -5.34
N PRO A 55 -3.73 -12.96 -5.77
CA PRO A 55 -4.90 -13.09 -4.92
C PRO A 55 -4.59 -14.05 -3.77
N LYS A 56 -4.91 -13.61 -2.56
CA LYS A 56 -4.81 -14.35 -1.31
C LYS A 56 -6.15 -14.30 -0.58
N SER A 57 -6.41 -15.30 0.24
CA SER A 57 -7.60 -15.33 1.10
C SER A 57 -7.19 -15.60 2.55
N LEU A 58 -7.86 -14.91 3.48
CA LEU A 58 -7.68 -15.12 4.91
C LEU A 58 -9.04 -15.32 5.57
N GLY A 59 -9.19 -16.40 6.35
CA GLY A 59 -10.40 -16.59 7.16
C GLY A 59 -10.49 -15.52 8.25
N ILE A 60 -11.63 -14.85 8.41
CA ILE A 60 -11.79 -13.78 9.41
C ILE A 60 -11.64 -14.28 10.85
N SER A 61 -11.84 -15.57 11.08
CA SER A 61 -11.65 -16.24 12.37
C SER A 61 -10.24 -16.80 12.56
N ALA A 62 -9.34 -16.63 11.59
CA ALA A 62 -7.96 -17.09 11.71
C ALA A 62 -7.23 -16.29 12.80
N SER A 63 -6.36 -16.99 13.54
CA SER A 63 -5.39 -16.34 14.41
C SER A 63 -4.26 -15.77 13.55
N VAL A 64 -3.90 -14.52 13.80
CA VAL A 64 -2.90 -13.74 13.07
C VAL A 64 -1.83 -13.33 14.06
N GLY A 65 -0.55 -13.40 13.69
CA GLY A 65 0.54 -13.01 14.58
C GLY A 65 0.66 -13.84 15.87
N GLY A 66 0.07 -15.04 15.90
CA GLY A 66 0.15 -15.99 17.02
C GLY A 66 -0.80 -15.73 18.21
N SER A 67 -1.56 -14.64 18.25
CA SER A 67 -2.52 -14.37 19.34
C SER A 67 -3.70 -13.46 18.98
N GLU A 68 -3.62 -12.64 17.92
CA GLU A 68 -4.69 -11.71 17.57
C GLU A 68 -5.68 -12.36 16.59
N SER A 69 -6.94 -11.97 16.65
CA SER A 69 -7.94 -12.43 15.68
C SER A 69 -7.87 -11.58 14.42
N ALA A 70 -7.93 -12.20 13.24
CA ALA A 70 -8.02 -11.45 11.97
C ALA A 70 -9.20 -10.48 11.99
N THR A 71 -10.32 -10.87 12.62
CA THR A 71 -11.50 -10.02 12.78
C THR A 71 -11.19 -8.73 13.54
N ASP A 72 -10.36 -8.77 14.57
CA ASP A 72 -10.06 -7.59 15.39
C ASP A 72 -9.13 -6.64 14.65
N LEU A 73 -8.11 -7.18 13.96
CA LEU A 73 -7.25 -6.41 13.06
C LEU A 73 -8.05 -5.78 11.90
N ILE A 74 -8.98 -6.51 11.31
CA ILE A 74 -9.88 -6.00 10.25
C ILE A 74 -10.74 -4.85 10.77
N LYS A 75 -11.30 -4.96 11.99
CA LYS A 75 -12.08 -3.89 12.60
C LYS A 75 -11.22 -2.67 12.90
N GLU A 76 -10.00 -2.89 13.40
CA GLU A 76 -9.04 -1.82 13.65
C GLU A 76 -8.69 -1.09 12.35
N LEU A 77 -8.32 -1.83 11.30
CA LEU A 77 -8.04 -1.29 9.96
C LEU A 77 -9.22 -0.45 9.44
N HIS A 78 -10.44 -1.00 9.47
CA HIS A 78 -11.63 -0.28 9.05
C HIS A 78 -11.84 1.01 9.84
N SER A 79 -11.68 0.97 11.17
CA SER A 79 -11.82 2.13 12.05
C SER A 79 -10.78 3.21 11.74
N ILE A 80 -9.53 2.82 11.48
CA ILE A 80 -8.47 3.74 11.08
C ILE A 80 -8.82 4.40 9.74
N LEU A 81 -9.04 3.61 8.70
CA LEU A 81 -9.27 4.12 7.34
C LEU A 81 -10.48 5.05 7.25
N LYS A 82 -11.54 4.77 8.02
CA LYS A 82 -12.73 5.63 8.08
C LYS A 82 -12.44 7.06 8.55
N ASN A 83 -11.40 7.25 9.37
CA ASN A 83 -11.02 8.55 9.91
C ASN A 83 -9.90 9.21 9.10
N LEU A 84 -9.31 8.49 8.15
CA LEU A 84 -8.18 8.98 7.37
C LEU A 84 -8.63 9.74 6.13
N PRO A 85 -8.04 10.92 5.85
CA PRO A 85 -8.31 11.64 4.61
C PRO A 85 -7.78 10.89 3.38
N THR A 86 -8.33 11.20 2.21
CA THR A 86 -7.76 10.78 0.93
C THR A 86 -7.29 11.99 0.15
N GLU A 87 -6.34 11.78 -0.75
CA GLU A 87 -5.81 12.83 -1.59
C GLU A 87 -6.87 13.41 -2.54
N GLN A 88 -6.78 14.71 -2.79
CA GLN A 88 -7.74 15.44 -3.63
C GLN A 88 -6.99 16.34 -4.62
N PRO A 89 -7.02 16.03 -5.93
CA PRO A 89 -7.77 14.94 -6.57
C PRO A 89 -7.24 13.52 -6.23
N PRO A 90 -8.07 12.46 -6.31
CA PRO A 90 -7.60 11.08 -6.11
C PRO A 90 -6.41 10.73 -7.03
N GLY A 91 -5.41 10.01 -6.51
CA GLY A 91 -4.19 9.63 -7.21
C GLY A 91 -3.12 10.72 -7.35
N SER A 92 -3.42 11.94 -6.90
CA SER A 92 -2.58 13.13 -7.07
C SER A 92 -1.23 13.01 -6.35
N GLU A 93 -1.24 12.76 -5.05
CA GLU A 93 -0.05 12.80 -4.20
C GLU A 93 -0.11 11.74 -3.11
N ASP A 94 1.06 11.23 -2.68
CA ASP A 94 1.16 10.39 -1.50
C ASP A 94 1.19 11.29 -0.28
N ILE A 95 0.01 11.65 0.20
CA ILE A 95 -0.15 12.54 1.36
C ILE A 95 0.40 11.91 2.66
N TYR A 96 0.69 10.60 2.65
CA TYR A 96 1.22 9.86 3.78
C TYR A 96 2.74 9.67 3.73
N ALA A 97 3.35 9.81 2.55
CA ALA A 97 4.79 9.65 2.30
C ALA A 97 5.33 8.30 2.80
N LEU A 98 4.59 7.22 2.53
CA LEU A 98 4.96 5.84 2.85
C LEU A 98 5.18 4.97 1.61
N ASP A 99 5.01 5.53 0.40
CA ASP A 99 5.10 4.79 -0.85
C ASP A 99 4.24 3.52 -0.82
N THR A 100 3.04 3.64 -0.22
CA THR A 100 2.10 2.53 -0.03
C THR A 100 0.69 2.97 -0.41
N SER A 101 0.04 2.17 -1.26
CA SER A 101 -1.37 2.34 -1.60
C SER A 101 -2.20 1.20 -1.02
N ILE A 102 -3.23 1.58 -0.26
CA ILE A 102 -4.24 0.68 0.27
C ILE A 102 -5.56 1.02 -0.41
N ALA A 103 -6.22 -0.01 -0.94
CA ALA A 103 -7.62 0.04 -1.34
C ALA A 103 -8.40 -0.89 -0.41
N TRP A 104 -9.38 -0.36 0.29
CA TRP A 104 -10.25 -1.06 1.21
C TRP A 104 -11.70 -0.97 0.74
N GLN A 105 -12.38 -2.12 0.74
CA GLN A 105 -13.80 -2.18 0.47
C GLN A 105 -14.49 -3.09 1.49
N SER A 106 -15.43 -2.53 2.23
CA SER A 106 -16.41 -3.24 3.07
C SER A 106 -17.84 -2.83 2.70
N GLU A 107 -18.82 -3.41 3.37
CA GLU A 107 -20.25 -3.11 3.15
C GLU A 107 -20.58 -1.61 3.32
N ASP A 108 -19.89 -0.94 4.23
CA ASP A 108 -20.20 0.43 4.67
C ASP A 108 -19.09 1.45 4.37
N LEU A 109 -17.95 1.01 3.81
CA LEU A 109 -16.81 1.87 3.52
C LEU A 109 -16.09 1.42 2.26
N GLU A 110 -15.94 2.33 1.31
CA GLU A 110 -14.98 2.26 0.22
C GLU A 110 -13.94 3.36 0.46
N TRP A 111 -12.68 2.95 0.59
CA TRP A 111 -11.57 3.86 0.86
C TRP A 111 -10.37 3.47 0.01
N CYS A 112 -9.72 4.44 -0.62
CA CYS A 112 -8.47 4.18 -1.31
C CYS A 112 -7.57 5.43 -1.28
N ASN A 113 -6.27 5.21 -1.09
CA ASN A 113 -5.25 6.21 -1.37
C ASN A 113 -4.44 5.79 -2.61
N GLY A 114 -4.39 6.66 -3.60
CA GLY A 114 -3.82 6.38 -4.91
C GLY A 114 -4.81 5.74 -5.89
N GLY A 115 -4.31 5.43 -7.09
CA GLY A 115 -5.04 4.70 -8.12
C GLY A 115 -4.67 3.20 -8.20
N PRO A 116 -5.11 2.49 -9.26
CA PRO A 116 -4.83 1.05 -9.45
C PRO A 116 -3.35 0.68 -9.56
N ALA A 117 -2.51 1.64 -9.98
CA ALA A 117 -1.05 1.50 -10.02
C ALA A 117 -0.35 2.18 -8.83
N GLY A 118 -1.16 2.58 -7.84
CA GLY A 118 -0.77 3.41 -6.72
C GLY A 118 -0.94 4.91 -6.94
N VAL A 119 -0.39 5.70 -6.04
CA VAL A 119 -0.18 7.14 -6.25
C VAL A 119 0.70 7.33 -7.49
N SER A 120 0.36 8.27 -8.37
CA SER A 120 1.10 8.49 -9.61
C SER A 120 1.77 9.86 -9.71
N GLY A 121 1.49 10.75 -8.77
CA GLY A 121 1.92 12.15 -8.86
C GLY A 121 1.08 12.99 -9.83
N PHE A 122 0.01 12.43 -10.41
CA PHE A 122 -0.84 13.07 -11.42
C PHE A 122 -2.30 13.16 -10.92
N PRO A 123 -2.99 14.31 -11.01
CA PRO A 123 -2.63 15.52 -11.78
C PRO A 123 -1.65 16.50 -11.10
N GLY A 124 -1.06 16.17 -9.94
CA GLY A 124 -0.12 17.04 -9.24
C GLY A 124 -0.25 16.91 -7.72
N SER A 125 -0.07 18.00 -6.98
CA SER A 125 -0.22 18.00 -5.51
C SER A 125 -1.68 17.84 -5.08
N SER A 126 -1.87 17.26 -3.89
CA SER A 126 -3.17 17.17 -3.25
C SER A 126 -3.50 18.46 -2.48
N SER A 127 -4.76 18.91 -2.57
CA SER A 127 -5.32 19.99 -1.74
C SER A 127 -5.57 19.57 -0.29
N VAL A 128 -5.56 18.26 -0.02
CA VAL A 128 -5.64 17.65 1.30
C VAL A 128 -4.25 17.14 1.69
N GLN A 129 -3.82 17.39 2.91
CA GLN A 129 -2.54 16.92 3.44
C GLN A 129 -2.79 16.23 4.77
N ALA A 130 -2.23 15.03 4.97
CA ALA A 130 -2.37 14.32 6.23
C ALA A 130 -1.53 15.01 7.33
N SER A 131 -2.13 15.17 8.50
CA SER A 131 -1.47 15.53 9.74
C SER A 131 -0.50 14.44 10.20
N LYS A 132 0.32 14.75 11.20
CA LYS A 132 1.27 13.77 11.75
C LYS A 132 0.54 12.58 12.36
N GLU A 133 -0.54 12.84 13.08
CA GLU A 133 -1.37 11.85 13.74
C GLU A 133 -2.02 10.91 12.72
N GLU A 134 -2.55 11.46 11.62
CA GLU A 134 -3.12 10.68 10.51
C GLU A 134 -2.04 9.83 9.81
N LYS A 135 -0.82 10.35 9.65
CA LYS A 135 0.31 9.57 9.11
C LYS A 135 0.68 8.40 10.01
N ASP A 136 0.70 8.60 11.33
CA ASP A 136 1.00 7.53 12.27
C ASP A 136 -0.12 6.47 12.31
N GLN A 137 -1.38 6.89 12.16
CA GLN A 137 -2.51 5.97 11.95
C GLN A 137 -2.40 5.19 10.63
N PHE A 138 -2.01 5.84 9.54
CA PHE A 138 -1.81 5.17 8.26
C PHE A 138 -0.66 4.16 8.31
N LYS A 139 0.44 4.45 9.02
CA LYS A 139 1.50 3.46 9.29
C LYS A 139 0.94 2.22 10.00
N ARG A 140 0.12 2.42 11.02
CA ARG A 140 -0.56 1.31 11.71
C ARG A 140 -1.46 0.52 10.76
N ALA A 141 -2.20 1.18 9.87
CA ALA A 141 -2.99 0.50 8.85
C ALA A 141 -2.12 -0.36 7.92
N VAL A 142 -0.96 0.15 7.48
CA VAL A 142 0.00 -0.61 6.67
C VAL A 142 0.54 -1.83 7.42
N GLU A 143 0.92 -1.69 8.69
CA GLU A 143 1.38 -2.82 9.52
C GLU A 143 0.32 -3.91 9.65
N ILE A 144 -0.94 -3.52 9.85
CA ILE A 144 -2.07 -4.46 9.90
C ILE A 144 -2.21 -5.18 8.57
N VAL A 145 -2.17 -4.45 7.45
CA VAL A 145 -2.28 -5.03 6.11
C VAL A 145 -1.14 -6.02 5.84
N ASP A 146 0.10 -5.69 6.17
CA ASP A 146 1.25 -6.57 6.00
C ASP A 146 1.10 -7.86 6.83
N THR A 147 0.65 -7.71 8.08
CA THR A 147 0.36 -8.84 8.99
C THR A 147 -0.73 -9.75 8.42
N LEU A 148 -1.81 -9.19 7.86
CA LEU A 148 -2.87 -9.96 7.19
C LEU A 148 -2.37 -10.66 5.91
N ILE A 149 -1.53 -9.99 5.12
CA ILE A 149 -0.92 -10.54 3.89
C ILE A 149 0.01 -11.71 4.22
N GLY A 150 0.75 -11.64 5.32
CA GLY A 150 1.68 -12.68 5.77
C GLY A 150 0.99 -13.99 6.14
N GLU A 151 -0.23 -13.92 6.68
CA GLU A 151 -1.01 -15.10 7.09
C GLU A 151 -1.97 -15.61 6.00
N ALA A 152 -2.30 -14.77 5.01
CA ALA A 152 -3.19 -15.13 3.92
C ALA A 152 -2.54 -16.12 2.94
N LYS A 153 -3.35 -17.06 2.44
CA LYS A 153 -2.93 -18.17 1.57
C LYS A 153 -3.47 -18.05 0.16
#